data_AF-A0A9E5KLL6-F1
#
_entry.id   AF-A0A9E5KLL6-F1
#
_cell.length_a   1.000
_cell.length_b   1.000
_cell.length_c   1.000
_cell.angle_alpha   90.00
_cell.angle_beta   90.00
_cell.angle_gamma   90.00
#
_symmetry.space_group_name_H-M   'P 1'
#
loop_
_entity.id
_entity.type
_entity.pdbx_description
1 polymer ?
#
loop_
_entity_poly.entity_id
_entity_poly.type
_entity_poly.pdbx_seq_one_letter_code
_entity_poly.pdbx_strand_id
1 'polypeptide(L)'
;MSGVSEMPKAGQLVDPATYKKDYEERVHKTGVPFFPDAAKRDMVFCGLALILMVGLAMWLGPTGPNGNPDPTIINANPRPDAAFLW
;
A
#
# COMPACT_ATOMS: atom_id res chain seq x y z
N MET A 1 11.17 1.07 12.55
CA MET A 1 10.03 0.88 13.47
C MET A 1 9.60 -0.56 13.31
N SER A 2 10.14 -1.44 14.14
CA SER A 2 9.92 -2.88 14.01
C SER A 2 8.51 -3.18 14.50
N GLY A 3 7.65 -3.67 13.60
CA GLY A 3 6.34 -4.17 13.95
C GLY A 3 6.43 -5.42 14.82
N VAL A 4 5.28 -5.92 15.26
CA VAL A 4 5.03 -7.03 16.22
C VAL A 4 5.89 -8.30 16.02
N SER A 5 6.58 -8.46 14.89
CA SER A 5 7.59 -9.47 14.65
C SER A 5 9.00 -8.86 14.76
N GLU A 6 9.48 -8.65 15.99
CA GLU A 6 10.92 -8.53 16.18
C GLU A 6 11.56 -9.88 15.86
N MET A 7 12.60 -9.86 15.02
CA MET A 7 13.29 -11.09 14.60
C MET A 7 13.86 -11.79 15.85
N PRO A 8 13.67 -13.11 16.00
CA PRO A 8 14.17 -13.83 17.17
C PRO A 8 15.68 -13.66 17.25
N LYS A 9 16.18 -13.21 18.41
CA LYS A 9 17.61 -13.15 18.65
C LYS A 9 18.14 -14.57 18.81
N ALA A 10 19.09 -14.96 17.97
CA ALA A 10 19.74 -16.27 18.08
C ALA A 10 20.31 -16.45 19.50
N GLY A 11 19.92 -17.54 20.17
CA GLY A 11 20.33 -17.85 21.54
C GLY A 11 19.41 -17.33 22.65
N GLN A 12 18.33 -16.59 22.33
CA GLN A 12 17.35 -16.19 23.34
C GLN A 12 16.42 -17.37 23.68
N LEU A 13 16.59 -17.95 24.87
CA LEU A 13 15.70 -18.98 25.39
C LEU A 13 14.33 -18.36 25.74
N VAL A 14 13.27 -18.98 25.23
CA VAL A 14 11.89 -18.61 25.55
C VAL A 14 11.45 -19.46 26.75
N ASP A 15 11.22 -18.82 27.89
CA ASP A 15 10.62 -19.47 29.05
C ASP A 15 9.09 -19.26 29.00
N PRO A 16 8.28 -20.33 28.86
CA PRO A 16 6.82 -20.22 28.78
C PRO A 16 6.19 -19.51 29.99
N ALA A 17 6.81 -19.60 31.17
CA ALA A 17 6.28 -19.01 32.40
C ALA A 17 6.40 -17.47 32.43
N THR A 18 7.44 -16.93 31.80
CA THR A 18 7.76 -15.50 31.82
C THR A 18 7.45 -14.79 30.49
N TYR A 19 7.34 -15.54 29.40
CA TYR A 19 7.14 -15.02 28.05
C TYR A 19 5.99 -14.01 27.93
N LYS A 20 4.84 -14.30 28.53
CA LYS A 20 3.65 -13.43 28.43
C LYS A 20 3.89 -12.06 29.09
N LYS A 21 4.52 -12.07 30.28
CA LYS A 21 4.82 -10.85 31.03
C LYS A 21 5.87 -10.01 30.30
N ASP A 22 6.92 -10.64 29.79
CA ASP A 22 7.98 -9.96 29.04
C ASP A 22 7.44 -9.37 27.72
N TYR A 23 6.55 -10.09 27.05
CA TYR A 23 5.87 -9.60 25.85
C TYR A 23 5.00 -8.37 26.14
N GLU A 24 4.16 -8.43 27.19
CA GLU A 24 3.32 -7.29 27.60
C GLU A 24 4.16 -6.06 27.97
N GLU A 25 5.24 -6.24 28.72
CA GLU A 25 6.16 -5.15 29.07
C GLU A 25 6.82 -4.52 27.83
N ARG A 26 7.21 -5.34 26.84
CA ARG A 26 7.76 -4.82 25.57
C ARG A 26 6.72 -4.06 24.76
N VAL A 27 5.50 -4.59 24.66
CA VAL A 27 4.39 -3.93 23.94
C VAL A 27 4.10 -2.55 24.54
N HIS A 28 4.15 -2.39 25.86
CA HIS A 28 3.96 -1.08 26.49
C HIS A 28 5.14 -0.12 26.32
N LYS A 29 6.38 -0.62 26.25
CA LYS A 29 7.59 0.22 26.12
C LYS A 29 7.85 0.69 24.69
N THR A 30 7.69 -0.19 23.71
CA THR A 30 8.11 0.06 22.32
C THR A 30 6.99 -0.14 21.30
N GLY A 31 5.87 -0.74 21.70
CA GLY A 31 4.74 -0.95 20.82
C GLY A 31 4.01 0.35 20.50
N VAL A 32 3.62 0.51 19.25
CA VAL A 32 2.61 1.50 18.86
C VAL A 32 1.29 0.76 18.70
N PRO A 33 0.22 1.16 19.39
CA PRO A 33 -1.07 0.50 19.25
C PRO A 33 -1.56 0.64 17.81
N PHE A 34 -2.00 -0.46 17.22
CA PHE A 34 -2.51 -0.46 15.85
C PHE A 34 -3.69 0.51 15.71
N PHE A 35 -4.63 0.44 16.65
CA PHE A 35 -5.72 1.39 16.78
C PHE A 35 -5.58 2.13 18.12
N PRO A 36 -5.65 3.46 18.14
CA PRO A 36 -6.04 4.34 17.05
C PRO A 36 -4.85 4.84 16.21
N ASP A 37 -3.60 4.74 16.67
CA ASP A 37 -2.47 5.47 16.07
C ASP A 37 -2.07 5.05 14.67
N ALA A 38 -1.67 3.79 14.47
CA ALA A 38 -1.17 3.33 13.17
C ALA A 38 -2.29 3.36 12.10
N ALA A 39 -3.48 2.89 12.44
CA ALA A 39 -4.64 2.85 11.57
C ALA A 39 -5.10 4.25 11.13
N LYS A 40 -5.08 5.26 12.02
CA LYS A 40 -5.42 6.64 11.63
C LYS A 40 -4.45 7.20 10.59
N ARG A 41 -3.15 6.98 10.76
CA ARG A 41 -2.12 7.46 9.82
C ARG A 41 -2.29 6.81 8.45
N ASP A 42 -2.55 5.51 8.43
CA ASP A 42 -2.80 4.77 7.20
C ASP A 42 -4.07 5.23 6.50
N MET A 43 -5.15 5.45 7.25
CA MET A 43 -6.42 5.98 6.71
C MET A 43 -6.26 7.36 6.07
N VAL A 44 -5.51 8.27 6.69
CA VAL A 44 -5.24 9.61 6.11
C VAL A 44 -4.43 9.48 4.82
N PHE A 45 -3.39 8.65 4.80
CA PHE A 45 -2.56 8.46 3.62
C PHE A 45 -3.34 7.82 2.47
N CYS A 46 -4.08 6.75 2.74
CA CYS A 46 -4.95 6.09 1.76
C CYS A 46 -6.04 7.04 1.24
N GLY A 47 -6.65 7.84 2.12
CA GLY A 47 -7.62 8.85 1.73
C GLY A 47 -7.02 9.90 0.77
N LEU A 48 -5.83 10.41 1.07
CA LEU A 48 -5.13 11.36 0.20
C LEU A 48 -4.75 10.73 -1.14
N ALA A 49 -4.26 9.49 -1.15
CA ALA A 49 -3.91 8.79 -2.39
C ALA A 49 -5.13 8.60 -3.30
N LEU A 50 -6.29 8.24 -2.73
CA LEU A 50 -7.55 8.11 -3.47
C LEU A 50 -8.01 9.44 -4.06
N ILE A 51 -7.97 10.52 -3.27
CA ILE A 51 -8.34 11.86 -3.73
C ILE A 51 -7.44 12.30 -4.88
N LEU A 52 -6.12 12.10 -4.76
CA LEU A 52 -5.16 12.42 -5.82
C LEU A 52 -5.42 11.60 -7.08
N MET A 53 -5.63 10.28 -6.96
CA MET A 53 -5.94 9.40 -8.08
C MET A 53 -7.20 9.86 -8.82
N VAL A 54 -8.29 10.10 -8.10
CA VAL A 54 -9.55 10.57 -8.69
C VAL A 54 -9.39 11.96 -9.30
N GLY A 55 -8.69 12.87 -8.62
CA GLY A 55 -8.38 14.21 -9.12
C GLY A 55 -7.60 14.19 -10.44
N LEU A 56 -6.56 13.34 -10.53
CA LEU A 56 -5.79 13.16 -11.75
C LEU A 56 -6.63 12.52 -12.87
N ALA A 57 -7.46 11.52 -12.55
CA ALA A 57 -8.34 10.89 -13.53
C ALA A 57 -9.38 11.88 -14.10
N MET A 58 -9.96 12.75 -13.25
CA MET A 58 -10.89 13.78 -13.69
C MET A 58 -10.23 14.86 -14.55
N TRP A 59 -8.98 15.23 -14.25
CA TRP A 59 -8.29 16.28 -14.99
C TRP A 59 -7.66 15.78 -16.31
N LEU A 60 -6.99 14.63 -16.28
CA LEU A 60 -6.33 14.06 -17.46
C LEU A 60 -7.33 13.38 -18.41
N GLY A 61 -8.45 12.89 -17.88
CA GLY A 61 -9.47 12.17 -18.65
C GLY A 61 -9.00 10.79 -19.13
N PRO A 62 -9.85 10.05 -19.85
CA PRO A 62 -9.51 8.73 -20.37
C PRO A 62 -8.50 8.83 -21.52
N THR A 63 -7.36 8.15 -21.38
CA THR A 63 -6.40 7.92 -22.46
C THR A 63 -6.89 6.76 -23.33
N GLY A 64 -7.76 7.04 -24.30
CA GLY A 64 -8.36 6.03 -25.19
C GLY A 64 -8.33 6.43 -26.66
N PRO A 65 -8.59 5.48 -27.59
CA PRO A 65 -8.73 5.80 -29.00
C PRO A 65 -9.90 6.76 -29.20
N ASN A 66 -9.64 7.88 -29.87
CA ASN A 66 -10.68 8.84 -30.23
C ASN A 66 -11.30 8.42 -31.56
N GLY A 67 -12.52 7.86 -31.53
CA GLY A 67 -13.30 7.53 -32.71
C GLY A 67 -13.73 6.06 -32.80
N ASN A 68 -14.63 5.76 -33.74
CA ASN A 68 -15.09 4.40 -33.97
C ASN A 68 -13.98 3.56 -34.63
N PRO A 69 -13.86 2.28 -34.24
CA PRO A 69 -12.93 1.37 -34.91
C PRO A 69 -13.38 1.17 -36.36
N ASP A 70 -12.54 1.59 -37.30
CA ASP A 70 -12.77 1.42 -38.74
C ASP A 70 -11.64 0.58 -39.35
N PRO A 71 -11.93 -0.65 -39.82
CA PRO A 71 -10.93 -1.54 -40.39
C PRO A 71 -10.41 -1.08 -41.77
N THR A 72 -11.03 -0.07 -42.39
CA THR A 72 -10.57 0.51 -43.66
C THR A 72 -9.46 1.54 -43.47
N ILE A 73 -9.21 2.00 -42.23
CA ILE A 73 -8.16 2.97 -41.91
C ILE A 73 -6.82 2.25 -41.77
N ILE A 74 -6.01 2.32 -42.83
CA ILE A 74 -4.66 1.73 -42.89
C ILE A 74 -3.59 2.51 -42.13
N ASN A 75 -3.84 3.79 -41.80
CA ASN A 75 -2.92 4.65 -41.03
C ASN A 75 -3.35 4.80 -39.56
N ALA A 76 -3.88 3.74 -38.95
CA ALA A 76 -4.12 3.71 -37.51
C ALA A 76 -2.82 3.34 -36.78
N ASN A 77 -2.40 4.15 -35.81
CA ASN A 77 -1.28 3.85 -34.92
C ASN A 77 -1.74 3.71 -33.46
N PRO A 78 -2.53 2.67 -33.13
CA PRO A 78 -2.93 2.42 -31.75
C PRO A 78 -1.68 2.08 -30.93
N ARG A 79 -1.36 2.92 -29.94
CA ARG A 79 -0.32 2.60 -28.95
C ARG A 79 -0.94 1.87 -27.76
N PRO A 80 -0.28 0.81 -27.25
CA PRO A 80 -0.72 0.16 -26.02
C PRO A 80 -0.49 1.08 -24.82
N ASP A 81 -1.24 0.84 -23.74
CA ASP A 81 -1.12 1.59 -22.50
C ASP A 81 0.27 1.39 -21.86
N ALA A 82 0.69 2.33 -21.02
CA ALA A 82 2.03 2.42 -20.47
C ALA A 82 2.51 1.13 -19.78
N ALA A 83 1.60 0.41 -19.11
CA ALA A 83 1.87 -0.86 -18.45
C ALA A 83 2.31 -1.99 -19.40
N PHE A 84 2.12 -1.83 -20.72
CA PHE A 84 2.41 -2.82 -21.75
C PHE A 84 3.58 -2.43 -22.68
N LEU A 85 4.29 -1.32 -22.42
CA LEU A 85 5.38 -0.80 -23.26
C LEU A 85 6.78 -1.37 -22.92
N TRP A 86 6.88 -2.65 -22.52
CA TRP A 86 8.13 -3.28 -22.10
C TRP A 86 9.03 -3.73 -23.26
#